data_AF-A0A5C7N7F6-F1
#
_entry.id   AF-A0A5C7N7F6-F1
#
_cell.length_a   1.000
_cell.length_b   1.000
_cell.length_c   1.000
_cell.angle_alpha   90.00
_cell.angle_beta   90.00
_cell.angle_gamma   90.00
#
_symmetry.space_group_name_H-M   'P 1'
#
loop_
_entity.id
_entity.type
_entity.pdbx_description
1 polymer ?
#
loop_
_entity_poly.entity_id
_entity_poly.type
_entity_poly.pdbx_seq_one_letter_code
_entity_poly.pdbx_strand_id
1 'polypeptide(L)' 'MSKKVQKRVNGGLAIYYGMGTALGVVAGFIGFIVWIIKVVLGKVEFSWGAAIIIPVILIAMGAMAYSLLRVGYEELED' A
#
# COMPACT_ATOMS: atom_id res chain seq x y z
N MET A 1 -21.47 22.99 4.40
CA MET A 1 -21.40 21.83 3.48
C MET A 1 -22.40 20.78 3.95
N SER A 2 -23.20 20.18 3.07
CA SER A 2 -24.16 19.14 3.46
C SER A 2 -23.43 17.89 3.94
N LYS A 3 -23.96 17.18 4.96
CA LYS A 3 -23.42 15.90 5.44
C LYS A 3 -23.24 14.88 4.31
N LYS A 4 -24.12 14.89 3.30
CA LYS A 4 -24.03 14.03 2.10
C LYS A 4 -22.83 14.38 1.22
N VAL A 5 -22.52 15.67 1.09
CA VAL A 5 -21.37 16.13 0.31
C VAL A 5 -20.06 15.79 1.02
N GLN A 6 -20.02 15.95 2.36
CA GLN A 6 -18.83 15.62 3.15
C GLN A 6 -18.51 14.12 3.11
N LYS A 7 -19.51 13.23 3.23
CA LYS A 7 -19.34 11.78 3.05
C LYS A 7 -18.75 11.42 1.69
N ARG A 8 -19.32 11.96 0.60
CA ARG A 8 -18.80 11.67 -0.75
C ARG A 8 -17.37 12.14 -0.96
N VAL A 9 -17.01 13.29 -0.40
CA VAL A 9 -15.64 13.81 -0.47
C VAL A 9 -14.68 12.92 0.33
N ASN A 10 -15.05 12.55 1.55
CA ASN A 10 -14.23 11.70 2.41
C ASN A 10 -14.06 10.29 1.80
N GLY A 11 -15.14 9.68 1.33
CA GLY A 11 -15.09 8.38 0.65
C GLY A 11 -14.25 8.42 -0.61
N GLY A 12 -14.42 9.45 -1.45
CA GLY A 12 -13.60 9.65 -2.65
C GLY A 12 -12.11 9.84 -2.34
N LEU A 13 -11.77 10.60 -1.29
CA LEU A 13 -10.39 10.76 -0.84
C LEU A 13 -9.82 9.44 -0.30
N ALA A 14 -10.59 8.68 0.49
CA ALA A 14 -10.18 7.39 1.01
C ALA A 14 -9.85 6.41 -0.12
N ILE A 15 -10.68 6.36 -1.18
CA ILE A 15 -10.39 5.55 -2.36
C ILE A 15 -9.12 6.01 -3.07
N TYR A 16 -8.96 7.32 -3.28
CA TYR A 16 -7.78 7.87 -3.97
C TYR A 16 -6.48 7.50 -3.23
N TYR A 17 -6.43 7.71 -1.93
CA TYR A 17 -5.28 7.33 -1.11
C TYR A 17 -5.10 5.80 -1.05
N GLY A 18 -6.19 5.05 -0.91
CA GLY A 18 -6.16 3.59 -0.91
C GLY A 18 -5.56 3.00 -2.19
N MET A 19 -5.96 3.53 -3.36
CA MET A 19 -5.37 3.16 -4.64
C MET A 19 -3.89 3.55 -4.75
N GLY A 20 -3.53 4.77 -4.34
CA GLY A 20 -2.14 5.22 -4.33
C GLY A 20 -1.25 4.32 -3.46
N THR A 21 -1.71 3.97 -2.26
CA THR A 21 -1.01 3.04 -1.37
C THR A 21 -0.92 1.65 -1.98
N ALA A 22 -1.98 1.13 -2.61
CA ALA A 22 -1.95 -0.17 -3.28
C ALA A 22 -0.90 -0.23 -4.40
N LEU A 23 -0.80 0.82 -5.23
CA LEU A 23 0.23 0.93 -6.26
C LEU A 23 1.64 0.97 -5.65
N GLY A 24 1.80 1.69 -4.54
CA GLY A 24 3.05 1.73 -3.77
C GLY A 24 3.47 0.35 -3.26
N VAL A 25 2.52 -0.45 -2.77
CA VAL A 25 2.77 -1.85 -2.32
C VAL A 25 3.24 -2.70 -3.49
N VAL A 26 2.59 -2.62 -4.65
CA VAL A 26 2.99 -3.37 -5.85
C VAL A 26 4.39 -2.98 -6.30
N ALA A 27 4.68 -1.68 -6.40
CA ALA A 27 6.01 -1.19 -6.77
C ALA A 27 7.08 -1.63 -5.75
N GLY A 28 6.77 -1.54 -4.45
CA GLY A 28 7.67 -1.98 -3.38
C GLY A 28 7.93 -3.49 -3.42
N PHE A 29 6.92 -4.31 -3.74
CA PHE A 29 7.07 -5.74 -3.91
C PHE A 29 7.98 -6.09 -5.10
N ILE A 30 7.81 -5.41 -6.25
CA ILE A 30 8.71 -5.55 -7.39
C ILE A 30 10.15 -5.16 -7.00
N GLY A 31 10.31 -4.03 -6.28
CA GLY A 31 11.60 -3.60 -5.76
C GLY A 31 12.27 -4.62 -4.85
N PHE A 32 11.49 -5.27 -3.97
CA PHE A 32 11.97 -6.34 -3.11
C PHE A 32 12.44 -7.56 -3.90
N ILE A 33 11.70 -8.00 -4.93
CA ILE A 33 12.13 -9.08 -5.83
C ILE A 33 13.44 -8.73 -6.53
N VAL A 34 13.54 -7.52 -7.07
CA VAL A 34 14.78 -7.05 -7.74
C VAL A 34 15.96 -7.05 -6.76
N TRP A 35 15.73 -6.66 -5.51
CA TRP A 35 16.76 -6.72 -4.46
C TRP A 35 17.22 -8.16 -4.20
N ILE A 36 16.29 -9.12 -4.05
CA ILE A 36 16.63 -10.55 -3.88
C ILE A 36 17.48 -11.05 -5.06
N ILE A 37 17.08 -10.72 -6.29
CA ILE A 37 17.85 -11.09 -7.50
C ILE A 37 19.27 -10.52 -7.42
N LYS A 38 19.44 -9.26 -7.04
CA LYS A 38 20.77 -8.65 -6.89
C LYS A 38 21.61 -9.33 -5.81
N VAL A 39 21.01 -9.77 -4.70
CA VAL A 39 21.69 -10.54 -3.65
C VAL A 39 22.18 -11.87 -4.22
N VAL A 40 21.31 -12.62 -4.90
CA VAL A 40 21.65 -13.93 -5.49
C VAL A 40 22.77 -13.81 -6.54
N LEU A 41 22.78 -12.72 -7.32
CA LEU A 41 23.84 -12.44 -8.28
C LEU A 41 25.14 -11.91 -7.65
N GLY A 42 25.22 -11.78 -6.32
CA GLY A 42 26.39 -11.24 -5.61
C GLY A 42 26.65 -9.76 -5.89
N LYS A 43 25.66 -9.01 -6.38
CA LYS A 43 25.79 -7.58 -6.72
C LYS A 43 25.57 -6.66 -5.51
N VAL A 44 24.91 -7.15 -4.47
CA VAL A 44 24.68 -6.46 -3.20
C VAL A 44 24.78 -7.45 -2.05
N GLU A 45 25.19 -6.97 -0.88
CA GLU A 45 25.25 -7.80 0.33
C GLU A 45 23.85 -8.11 0.88
N PHE A 46 23.70 -9.31 1.43
CA PHE A 46 22.46 -9.71 2.08
C PHE A 46 22.33 -9.06 3.46
N SER A 47 21.14 -8.57 3.78
CA SER A 47 20.81 -8.02 5.09
C SER A 47 19.56 -8.69 5.64
N TRP A 48 19.70 -9.36 6.79
CA TRP A 48 18.57 -9.93 7.53
C TRP A 48 17.54 -8.88 7.91
N GLY A 49 17.99 -7.67 8.26
CA GLY A 49 17.11 -6.55 8.57
C GLY A 49 16.21 -6.19 7.38
N ALA A 50 16.80 -6.03 6.19
CA ALA A 50 16.04 -5.74 4.97
C ALA A 50 15.08 -6.88 4.61
N ALA A 51 15.53 -8.14 4.74
CA ALA A 51 14.74 -9.33 4.42
C ALA A 51 13.47 -9.46 5.27
N ILE A 52 13.47 -8.94 6.50
CA ILE A 52 12.32 -9.00 7.41
C ILE A 52 11.49 -7.71 7.34
N ILE A 53 12.15 -6.55 7.41
CA ILE A 53 11.47 -5.26 7.52
C ILE A 53 10.68 -4.92 6.25
N ILE A 54 11.25 -5.20 5.07
CA ILE A 54 10.59 -4.87 3.80
C ILE A 54 9.25 -5.62 3.66
N PRO A 55 9.17 -6.97 3.84
CA PRO A 55 7.89 -7.67 3.85
C PRO A 55 6.89 -7.14 4.88
N VAL A 56 7.35 -6.83 6.10
CA VAL A 56 6.47 -6.28 7.16
C VAL A 56 5.86 -4.95 6.74
N ILE A 57 6.66 -4.04 6.17
CA ILE A 57 6.17 -2.75 5.67
C ILE A 57 5.17 -2.96 4.53
N LEU A 58 5.47 -3.85 3.58
CA LEU A 58 4.57 -4.12 2.45
C LEU A 58 3.22 -4.69 2.91
N ILE A 59 3.22 -5.59 3.90
CA ILE A 59 1.99 -6.14 4.48
C ILE A 59 1.19 -5.04 5.20
N ALA A 60 1.85 -4.22 6.02
CA ALA A 60 1.19 -3.12 6.74
C ALA A 60 0.57 -2.10 5.76
N MET A 61 1.31 -1.72 4.72
CA MET A 61 0.81 -0.85 3.67
C MET A 61 -0.35 -1.49 2.88
N GLY A 62 -0.28 -2.80 2.61
CA GLY A 62 -1.36 -3.54 1.95
C GLY A 62 -2.64 -3.55 2.79
N ALA A 63 -2.52 -3.79 4.10
CA ALA A 63 -3.65 -3.73 5.02
C ALA A 63 -4.27 -2.32 5.10
N MET A 64 -3.43 -1.28 5.08
CA MET A 64 -3.89 0.11 5.04
C MET A 64 -4.62 0.43 3.73
N ALA A 65 -4.06 0.02 2.57
CA ALA A 65 -4.70 0.20 1.28
C ALA A 65 -6.08 -0.46 1.23
N TYR A 66 -6.19 -1.72 1.69
CA TYR A 66 -7.46 -2.43 1.77
C TYR A 66 -8.47 -1.69 2.67
N SER A 67 -8.04 -1.26 3.86
CA SER A 67 -8.92 -0.57 4.81
C SER A 67 -9.45 0.75 4.26
N LEU A 68 -8.59 1.53 3.60
CA LEU A 68 -8.96 2.80 2.97
C LEU A 68 -9.93 2.63 1.80
N LEU A 69 -9.68 1.64 0.93
CA LEU A 69 -10.58 1.32 -0.17
C LEU A 69 -11.94 0.88 0.38
N ARG A 70 -11.96 0.01 1.39
CA ARG A 70 -13.20 -0.47 2.02
C ARG A 70 -14.02 0.67 2.61
N VAL A 71 -13.43 1.50 3.47
CA VAL A 71 -14.12 2.67 4.06
C VAL A 71 -14.58 3.62 2.96
N GLY A 72 -13.76 3.82 1.93
CA GLY A 72 -14.10 4.67 0.81
C GLY A 72 -15.33 4.20 0.03
N TYR A 73 -15.45 2.89 -0.21
CA TYR A 73 -16.65 2.32 -0.84
C TYR A 73 -17.87 2.35 0.07
N GLU A 74 -17.72 2.00 1.36
CA GLU A 74 -18.81 2.06 2.35
C GLU A 74 -19.39 3.49 2.46
N GLU A 75 -18.57 4.53 2.46
CA GLU A 75 -19.04 5.93 2.50
C GLU A 75 -19.72 6.42 1.20
N LEU A 76 -19.52 5.74 0.07
CA LEU A 76 -20.14 6.09 -1.21
C LEU A 76 -21.45 5.33 -1.47
N GLU A 77 -21.64 4.17 -0.84
CA GLU A 77 -22.88 3.40 -0.89
C GLU A 77 -23.98 3.98 0.04
N ASP A 78 -23.59 4.61 1.17
CA ASP A 78 -24.49 5.21 2.20
C ASP A 78 -24.78 6.73 2.08
#